data_AF-A0A433SCH2-F1
#
_entry.id   AF-A0A433SCH2-F1
#
_cell.length_a   1.000
_cell.length_b   1.000
_cell.length_c   1.000
_cell.angle_alpha   90.00
_cell.angle_beta   90.00
_cell.angle_gamma   90.00
#
_symmetry.space_group_name_H-M   'P 1'
#
loop_
_entity.id
_entity.type
_entity.pdbx_description
1 polymer ?
#
loop_
_entity_poly.entity_id
_entity_poly.type
_entity_poly.pdbx_seq_one_letter_code
_entity_poly.pdbx_strand_id
1 'polypeptide(L)'
;MQLLYNSENFSVIAVALTEQNQPQEVQRGGYEIVNKLTGKGIYLEGDLARKFQREVQQIAEQSDEQGDLEDYLQNYDELMHRVVQN
;
A
#
# COMPACT_ATOMS: atom_id res chain seq x y z
N MET A 1 3.80 0.72 -13.11
CA MET A 1 2.82 0.72 -12.01
C MET A 1 1.99 -0.55 -12.10
N GLN A 2 1.82 -1.28 -11.00
CA GLN A 2 1.08 -2.55 -10.95
C GLN A 2 0.05 -2.51 -9.83
N LEU A 3 -1.23 -2.77 -10.12
CA LEU A 3 -2.26 -2.88 -9.11
C LEU A 3 -2.07 -4.19 -8.34
N LEU A 4 -1.90 -4.11 -7.03
CA LEU A 4 -1.66 -5.26 -6.15
C LEU A 4 -2.90 -5.66 -5.36
N TYR A 5 -3.74 -4.69 -4.99
CA TYR A 5 -4.95 -4.92 -4.22
C TYR A 5 -6.03 -3.90 -4.60
N ASN A 6 -7.29 -4.34 -4.59
CA ASN A 6 -8.42 -3.54 -5.01
C ASN A 6 -9.73 -4.03 -4.36
N SER A 7 -10.21 -3.32 -3.34
CA SER A 7 -11.52 -3.53 -2.70
C SER A 7 -12.50 -2.40 -3.03
N GLU A 8 -13.65 -2.37 -2.37
CA GLU A 8 -14.58 -1.23 -2.43
C GLU A 8 -13.96 0.03 -1.82
N ASN A 9 -13.19 -0.12 -0.73
CA ASN A 9 -12.71 1.00 0.07
C ASN A 9 -11.28 1.43 -0.31
N PHE A 10 -10.41 0.49 -0.69
CA PHE A 10 -8.99 0.77 -0.90
C PHE A 10 -8.43 0.20 -2.21
N SER A 11 -7.38 0.84 -2.72
CA SER A 11 -6.49 0.30 -3.75
C SER A 11 -5.03 0.41 -3.34
N VAL A 12 -4.23 -0.60 -3.67
CA VAL A 12 -2.77 -0.58 -3.48
C VAL A 12 -2.10 -0.77 -4.83
N ILE A 13 -1.23 0.16 -5.19
CA ILE A 13 -0.50 0.17 -6.46
C ILE A 13 1.00 0.14 -6.15
N ALA A 14 1.71 -0.84 -6.68
CA ALA A 14 3.17 -0.83 -6.68
C ALA A 14 3.69 0.11 -7.76
N VAL A 15 4.61 0.98 -7.37
CA VAL A 15 5.34 1.90 -8.25
C VAL A 15 6.80 1.47 -8.25
N ALA A 16 7.28 0.87 -9.33
CA ALA A 16 8.69 0.56 -9.50
C ALA A 16 9.43 1.77 -10.09
N LEU A 17 10.60 2.11 -9.56
CA LEU A 17 11.45 3.19 -10.08
C LEU A 17 12.45 2.71 -11.16
N THR A 18 12.50 1.42 -11.46
CA THR A 18 13.24 0.86 -12.60
C THR A 18 12.32 -0.03 -13.45
N GLU A 19 12.33 0.20 -14.77
CA GLU A 19 11.65 -0.69 -15.70
C GLU A 19 12.36 -2.04 -15.72
N GLN A 20 11.63 -3.10 -15.34
CA GLN A 20 11.56 -4.42 -15.98
C GLN A 20 11.48 -5.61 -14.99
N ASN A 21 10.23 -6.00 -14.69
CA ASN A 21 9.80 -7.40 -14.59
C ASN A 21 10.38 -8.31 -13.47
N GLN A 22 10.90 -7.77 -12.37
CA GLN A 22 11.26 -8.62 -11.22
C GLN A 22 10.46 -8.29 -9.95
N PRO A 23 9.75 -9.27 -9.34
CA PRO A 23 9.02 -9.06 -8.08
C PRO A 23 9.92 -8.67 -6.89
N GLN A 24 11.25 -8.77 -7.03
CA GLN A 24 12.22 -8.34 -6.02
C GLN A 24 12.59 -6.84 -6.08
N GLU A 25 12.19 -6.09 -7.11
CA GLU A 25 12.62 -4.70 -7.33
C GLU A 25 11.77 -3.63 -6.64
N VAL A 26 10.70 -3.99 -5.93
CA VAL A 26 9.96 -3.01 -5.10
C VAL A 26 10.86 -2.38 -4.02
N GLN A 27 12.00 -3.00 -3.71
CA GLN A 27 13.04 -2.44 -2.85
C GLN A 27 13.59 -1.08 -3.32
N ARG A 28 13.52 -0.79 -4.63
CA ARG A 28 13.89 0.51 -5.21
C ARG A 28 12.69 1.38 -5.53
N GLY A 29 11.46 0.86 -5.43
CA GLY A 29 10.21 1.55 -5.70
C GLY A 29 9.44 1.93 -4.43
N GLY A 30 8.12 2.01 -4.56
CA GLY A 30 7.20 2.35 -3.49
C GLY A 30 5.80 1.79 -3.71
N TYR A 31 4.90 2.16 -2.81
CA TYR A 31 3.49 1.79 -2.87
C TYR A 31 2.63 3.04 -2.76
N GLU A 32 1.60 3.11 -3.58
CA GLU A 32 0.53 4.07 -3.41
C GLU A 32 -0.68 3.36 -2.82
N ILE A 33 -1.14 3.82 -1.66
CA ILE A 33 -2.38 3.37 -1.04
C ILE A 33 -3.41 4.47 -1.27
N VAL A 34 -4.56 4.13 -1.84
CA VAL A 34 -5.64 5.06 -2.15
C VAL A 34 -6.89 4.67 -1.37
N ASN A 35 -7.43 5.60 -0.59
CA ASN A 35 -8.79 5.49 -0.06
C ASN A 35 -9.78 5.98 -1.13
N LYS A 36 -10.63 5.10 -1.61
CA LYS A 36 -11.61 5.38 -2.68
C LYS A 36 -12.80 6.18 -2.19
N LEU A 37 -13.16 6.08 -0.92
CA LEU A 37 -14.26 6.83 -0.33
C LEU A 37 -13.94 8.33 -0.25
N THR A 38 -12.68 8.66 0.03
CA THR A 38 -12.22 10.05 0.16
C THR A 38 -11.47 10.56 -1.07
N GLY A 39 -11.05 9.67 -1.97
CA GLY A 39 -10.21 9.98 -3.13
C GLY A 39 -8.78 10.38 -2.77
N LYS A 40 -8.35 10.17 -1.51
CA LYS A 40 -7.01 10.51 -1.04
C LYS A 40 -6.06 9.34 -1.21
N GLY A 41 -4.79 9.66 -1.48
CA GLY A 41 -3.71 8.67 -1.56
C GLY A 41 -2.52 9.06 -0.69
N ILE A 42 -1.77 8.05 -0.26
CA ILE A 42 -0.45 8.22 0.35
C ILE A 42 0.56 7.39 -0.43
N TYR A 43 1.70 8.01 -0.74
CA TYR A 43 2.83 7.33 -1.34
C TYR A 43 3.83 6.91 -0.25
N LEU A 44 4.22 5.64 -0.26
CA LEU A 44 5.19 5.05 0.64
C LEU A 44 6.45 4.70 -0.15
N GLU A 45 7.61 5.13 0.35
CA GLU A 45 8.92 4.82 -0.23
C GLU A 45 9.95 4.48 0.85
N GLY A 46 11.11 3.99 0.44
CA GLY A 46 12.22 3.69 1.35
C GLY A 46 11.86 2.70 2.45
N ASP A 47 12.14 3.06 3.71
CA ASP A 47 11.85 2.20 4.87
C ASP A 47 10.36 1.95 5.10
N LEU A 48 9.51 2.93 4.79
CA LEU A 48 8.05 2.80 4.92
C LEU A 48 7.52 1.77 3.92
N ALA A 49 7.97 1.83 2.67
CA ALA A 49 7.62 0.83 1.66
C ALA A 49 8.09 -0.58 2.05
N ARG A 50 9.33 -0.70 2.56
CA ARG A 50 9.87 -1.99 3.04
C ARG A 50 9.07 -2.55 4.22
N LYS A 51 8.67 -1.69 5.18
CA LYS A 51 7.81 -2.12 6.29
C LYS A 51 6.46 -2.58 5.77
N PHE A 52 5.80 -1.77 4.94
CA PHE A 52 4.50 -2.11 4.35
C PHE A 52 4.53 -3.47 3.65
N GLN A 53 5.54 -3.71 2.80
CA GLN A 53 5.69 -4.99 2.11
C GLN A 53 5.75 -6.19 3.07
N ARG A 54 6.53 -6.07 4.17
CA ARG A 54 6.64 -7.16 5.16
C ARG A 54 5.32 -7.41 5.87
N GLU A 55 4.64 -6.37 6.33
CA GLU A 55 3.37 -6.51 7.05
C GLU A 55 2.29 -7.12 6.16
N VAL A 56 2.17 -6.67 4.90
CA VAL A 56 1.23 -7.25 3.93
C VAL A 56 1.54 -8.72 3.66
N GLN A 57 2.83 -9.06 3.51
CA GLN A 57 3.24 -10.45 3.34
C GLN A 57 2.90 -11.30 4.57
N GLN A 58 3.15 -10.78 5.78
CA GLN A 58 2.80 -11.48 7.02
C GLN A 58 1.29 -11.68 7.16
N ILE A 59 0.48 -10.67 6.83
CA ILE A 59 -0.99 -10.79 6.83
C ILE A 59 -1.41 -11.89 5.86
N ALA A 60 -0.90 -11.86 4.62
CA ALA A 60 -1.22 -12.87 3.60
C ALA A 60 -0.77 -14.29 4.00
N GLU A 61 0.32 -14.43 4.76
CA GLU A 61 0.79 -15.72 5.27
C GLU A 61 -0.04 -16.23 6.47
N GLN A 62 -0.62 -15.32 7.25
CA GLN A 62 -1.42 -15.65 8.44
C GLN A 62 -2.89 -15.86 8.12
N SER A 63 -3.42 -15.17 7.11
CA SER A 63 -4.82 -15.16 6.73
C SER A 63 -4.99 -14.77 5.27
N ASP A 64 -5.77 -15.55 4.51
CA ASP A 64 -6.18 -15.22 3.14
C ASP A 64 -7.40 -14.27 3.12
N GLU A 65 -7.86 -13.81 4.29
CA GLU A 65 -9.06 -12.98 4.40
C GLU A 65 -8.77 -11.54 4.00
N GLN A 66 -9.54 -11.04 3.02
CA GLN A 66 -9.42 -9.66 2.55
C GLN A 66 -9.67 -8.63 3.67
N GLY A 67 -10.44 -8.98 4.70
CA GLY A 67 -10.78 -8.10 5.82
C GLY A 67 -9.56 -7.68 6.65
N ASP A 68 -8.62 -8.60 6.93
CA ASP A 68 -7.43 -8.29 7.72
C ASP A 68 -6.53 -7.26 7.01
N LEU A 69 -6.47 -7.35 5.69
CA LEU A 69 -5.75 -6.36 4.88
C LEU A 69 -6.50 -5.03 4.84
N GLU A 70 -7.84 -5.01 4.77
CA GLU A 70 -8.62 -3.77 4.84
C GLU A 70 -8.45 -3.05 6.19
N ASP A 71 -8.52 -3.78 7.30
CA ASP A 71 -8.31 -3.24 8.64
C ASP A 71 -6.89 -2.67 8.79
N TYR A 72 -5.89 -3.35 8.21
CA TYR A 72 -4.53 -2.83 8.16
C TYR A 72 -4.42 -1.53 7.34
N LEU A 73 -5.06 -1.48 6.16
CA LEU A 73 -5.06 -0.32 5.28
C LEU A 73 -5.80 0.89 5.88
N GLN A 74 -6.80 0.67 6.73
CA GLN A 74 -7.52 1.73 7.43
C GLN A 74 -6.60 2.60 8.31
N ASN A 75 -5.51 2.03 8.86
CA ASN A 75 -4.51 2.80 9.63
C ASN A 75 -3.83 3.90 8.79
N TYR A 76 -3.78 3.74 7.47
CA TYR A 76 -3.22 4.74 6.56
C TYR A 76 -4.21 5.86 6.24
N ASP A 77 -5.53 5.64 6.40
CA ASP A 77 -6.52 6.69 6.19
C ASP A 77 -6.37 7.82 7.22
N GLU A 78 -6.12 7.49 8.48
CA GLU A 78 -5.85 8.50 9.51
C GLU A 78 -4.59 9.32 9.19
N LEU A 79 -3.57 8.68 8.63
CA LEU A 79 -2.34 9.36 8.19
C LEU A 79 -2.65 10.31 7.04
N MET A 80 -3.41 9.89 6.02
CA MET A 80 -3.85 10.73 4.90
C MET A 80 -4.61 11.97 5.36
N HIS A 81 -5.40 11.86 6.43
CA HIS A 81 -6.12 12.99 7.02
C HIS A 81 -5.20 13.99 7.72
N ARG A 82 -4.06 13.55 8.26
CA ARG A 82 -3.11 14.42 8.98
C ARG A 82 -2.20 15.21 8.05
N VAL A 83 -1.85 14.69 6.86
CA VAL A 83 -0.93 15.37 5.93
C VAL A 83 -1.51 16.63 5.26
N VAL A 84 -2.82 16.88 5.39
CA VAL A 84 -3.53 18.02 4.76
C VAL A 84 -3.46 19.33 5.58
N GLN A 85 -2.79 19.35 6.74
CA GLN A 85 -2.63 20.60 7.51
C GLN A 85 -1.25 21.20 7.32
N ASN A 86 -1.05 21.97 6.25
CA ASN A 86 -0.02 23.01 6.19
C ASN A 86 -0.39 24.09 5.17
#